data_AF-A0A925E680-F1
#
_entry.id   AF-A0A925E680-F1
#
_cell.length_a   1.000
_cell.length_b   1.000
_cell.length_c   1.000
_cell.angle_alpha   90.00
_cell.angle_beta   90.00
_cell.angle_gamma   90.00
#
_symmetry.space_group_name_H-M   'P 1'
#
loop_
_entity.id
_entity.type
_entity.pdbx_description
1 polymer ?
#
loop_
_entity_poly.entity_id
_entity_poly.type
_entity_poly.pdbx_seq_one_letter_code
_entity_poly.pdbx_strand_id
1 'polypeptide(L)'
;MEENNIQPGETGLADELNLFTQYQPATQGQRFLNWLIDNLFMRFALGVLTGWLVGEILVRFFPEIAMRIAYEQNTLDTILVNYLFGFFNYLIYYTICEKAFRGHTLGKLITGTRAIREDGHELTFKDAFLRSLSRLVPFEVLSAFGDRPWHDSWTKTYVIKSR
;
A
#
# COMPACT_ATOMS: atom_id res chain seq x y z
N MET A 1 25.57 31.38 16.02
CA MET A 1 25.34 30.12 15.27
C MET A 1 24.42 29.31 16.16
N GLU A 2 23.11 29.52 16.05
CA GLU A 2 22.14 28.78 16.85
C GLU A 2 21.85 27.45 16.16
N GLU A 3 22.27 26.37 16.82
CA GLU A 3 21.90 25.00 16.46
C GLU A 3 20.39 24.85 16.60
N ASN A 4 19.70 24.76 15.47
CA ASN A 4 18.28 24.49 15.42
C ASN A 4 18.08 23.00 15.73
N ASN A 5 17.87 22.70 17.01
CA ASN A 5 17.63 21.36 17.53
C ASN A 5 16.21 20.93 17.15
N ILE A 6 16.06 20.33 15.96
CA ILE A 6 14.77 19.83 15.48
C ILE A 6 14.40 18.60 16.33
N GLN A 7 13.50 18.80 17.30
CA GLN A 7 12.91 17.70 18.05
C GLN A 7 12.02 16.85 17.13
N PRO A 8 12.15 15.52 17.15
CA PRO A 8 11.36 14.63 16.31
C PRO A 8 9.98 14.42 16.94
N GLY A 9 9.05 15.36 16.76
CA GLY A 9 7.73 15.19 17.40
C GLY A 9 6.62 16.15 17.03
N GLU A 10 6.91 17.41 16.70
CA GLU A 10 5.87 18.43 16.52
C GLU A 10 5.89 18.94 15.09
N THR A 11 5.06 18.38 14.22
CA THR A 11 4.65 19.05 12.98
C THR A 11 3.82 20.26 13.40
N GLY A 12 4.39 21.46 13.27
CA GLY A 12 3.68 22.68 13.64
C GLY A 12 2.51 22.95 12.70
N LEU A 13 1.47 23.63 13.19
CA LEU A 13 0.36 24.12 12.34
C LEU A 13 0.87 24.87 11.10
N ALA A 14 2.01 25.55 11.23
CA ALA A 14 2.69 26.24 10.13
C ALA A 14 3.20 25.29 9.03
N ASP A 15 3.73 24.12 9.39
CA ASP A 15 4.23 23.12 8.45
C ASP A 15 3.08 22.47 7.69
N GLU A 16 1.99 22.14 8.39
CA GLU A 16 0.76 21.66 7.77
C GLU A 16 0.18 22.72 6.82
N LEU A 17 0.09 23.97 7.25
CA LEU A 17 -0.38 25.07 6.40
C LEU A 17 0.50 25.22 5.14
N ASN A 18 1.82 25.16 5.29
CA ASN A 18 2.75 25.27 4.16
C ASN A 18 2.54 24.13 3.16
N LEU A 19 2.30 22.90 3.64
CA LEU A 19 1.97 21.77 2.79
C LEU A 19 0.65 21.99 2.03
N PHE A 20 -0.40 22.46 2.71
CA PHE A 20 -1.70 22.73 2.06
C PHE A 20 -1.67 23.94 1.12
N THR A 21 -0.70 24.85 1.31
CA THR A 21 -0.48 25.99 0.42
C THR A 21 0.23 25.54 -0.86
N GLN A 22 1.14 24.57 -0.77
CA GLN A 22 1.89 24.06 -1.93
C GLN A 22 1.20 22.89 -2.66
N TYR A 23 0.46 22.05 -1.94
CA TYR A 23 -0.13 20.83 -2.48
C TYR A 23 -1.61 20.71 -2.14
N GLN A 24 -2.41 20.39 -3.16
CA GLN A 24 -3.82 20.07 -2.95
C GLN A 24 -3.97 18.62 -2.48
N PRO A 25 -4.58 18.36 -1.31
CA PRO A 25 -4.82 17.00 -0.85
C PRO A 25 -5.80 16.28 -1.78
N ALA A 26 -5.57 14.99 -1.99
CA ALA A 26 -6.48 14.15 -2.76
C ALA A 26 -7.79 13.95 -1.99
N THR A 27 -8.92 14.04 -2.70
CA THR A 27 -10.23 13.84 -2.10
C THR A 27 -10.40 12.37 -1.68
N GLN A 28 -11.34 12.12 -0.76
CA GLN A 28 -11.67 10.78 -0.31
C GLN A 28 -12.08 9.85 -1.47
N GLY A 29 -12.86 10.38 -2.44
CA GLY A 29 -13.25 9.64 -3.64
C GLY A 29 -12.06 9.26 -4.53
N GLN A 30 -11.06 10.14 -4.70
CA GLN A 30 -9.84 9.82 -5.43
C GLN A 30 -9.04 8.72 -4.72
N ARG A 31 -8.95 8.78 -3.39
CA ARG A 31 -8.29 7.76 -2.56
C ARG A 31 -9.01 6.41 -2.65
N PHE A 32 -10.34 6.41 -2.63
CA PHE A 32 -11.14 5.20 -2.85
C PHE A 32 -10.93 4.63 -4.25
N LEU A 33 -10.93 5.47 -5.29
CA LEU A 33 -10.71 5.04 -6.67
C LEU A 33 -9.30 4.47 -6.87
N ASN A 34 -8.28 5.03 -6.21
CA ASN A 34 -6.94 4.44 -6.17
C ASN A 34 -6.97 3.02 -5.63
N TRP A 35 -7.57 2.86 -4.45
CA TRP A 35 -7.68 1.56 -3.80
C TRP A 35 -8.45 0.57 -4.67
N LEU A 36 -9.56 0.99 -5.28
CA LEU A 36 -10.36 0.15 -6.15
C LEU A 36 -9.57 -0.32 -7.38
N ILE A 37 -8.92 0.60 -8.09
CA ILE A 37 -8.13 0.27 -9.28
C ILE A 37 -6.96 -0.65 -8.92
N ASP A 38 -6.21 -0.31 -7.88
CA ASP A 38 -5.09 -1.14 -7.43
C ASP A 38 -5.58 -2.53 -7.00
N ASN A 39 -6.72 -2.64 -6.32
CA ASN A 39 -7.29 -3.92 -5.91
C ASN A 39 -7.71 -4.78 -7.11
N LEU A 40 -8.38 -4.17 -8.10
CA LEU A 40 -8.76 -4.86 -9.34
C LEU A 40 -7.52 -5.32 -10.11
N PHE A 41 -6.51 -4.47 -10.24
CA PHE A 41 -5.25 -4.83 -10.90
C PHE A 41 -4.54 -5.97 -10.17
N MET A 42 -4.40 -5.88 -8.85
CA MET A 42 -3.79 -6.93 -8.05
C MET A 42 -4.58 -8.24 -8.16
N ARG A 43 -5.90 -8.20 -8.20
CA ARG A 43 -6.72 -9.43 -8.26
C ARG A 43 -6.72 -10.08 -9.64
N PHE A 44 -6.89 -9.30 -10.71
CA PHE A 44 -7.07 -9.83 -12.07
C PHE A 44 -5.76 -9.95 -12.86
N ALA A 45 -4.78 -9.08 -12.63
CA ALA A 45 -3.50 -9.15 -13.34
C ALA A 45 -2.45 -9.90 -12.51
N LEU A 46 -2.06 -9.35 -11.35
CA LEU A 46 -0.99 -9.96 -10.53
C LEU A 46 -1.43 -11.26 -9.88
N GLY A 47 -2.67 -11.37 -9.41
CA GLY A 47 -3.19 -12.53 -8.71
C GLY A 47 -3.26 -13.77 -9.61
N VAL A 48 -3.70 -13.60 -10.86
CA VAL A 48 -3.71 -14.70 -11.84
C VAL A 48 -2.29 -15.13 -12.19
N LEU A 49 -1.40 -14.17 -12.48
CA LEU A 49 0.00 -14.44 -12.82
C LEU A 49 0.74 -15.15 -11.68
N THR A 50 0.68 -14.60 -10.47
CA THR A 50 1.37 -15.13 -9.30
C THR A 50 0.73 -16.42 -8.80
N GLY A 51 -0.60 -16.54 -8.87
CA GLY A 51 -1.31 -17.78 -8.53
C GLY A 51 -0.91 -18.94 -9.45
N TRP A 52 -0.78 -18.69 -10.76
CA TRP A 52 -0.25 -19.69 -11.69
C TRP A 52 1.18 -20.08 -11.36
N LEU A 53 2.08 -19.11 -11.16
CA LEU A 53 3.49 -19.37 -10.80
C LEU A 53 3.62 -20.17 -9.50
N VAL A 54 2.85 -19.79 -8.47
CA VAL A 54 2.84 -20.47 -7.18
C VAL A 54 2.28 -21.89 -7.31
N GLY A 55 1.22 -22.08 -8.11
CA GLY A 55 0.66 -23.40 -8.41
C GLY A 55 1.70 -24.33 -9.03
N GLU A 56 2.42 -23.87 -10.04
CA GLU A 56 3.50 -24.64 -10.68
C GLU A 56 4.63 -25.01 -9.69
N ILE A 57 5.03 -24.06 -8.84
CA ILE A 57 6.04 -24.31 -7.80
C ILE A 57 5.54 -25.36 -6.79
N LEU A 58 4.30 -25.23 -6.32
CA LEU A 58 3.72 -26.16 -5.35
C LEU A 58 3.60 -27.57 -5.93
N VAL A 59 3.13 -27.72 -7.17
CA VAL A 59 3.03 -29.04 -7.82
C VAL A 59 4.41 -29.69 -7.96
N ARG A 60 5.44 -28.92 -8.28
CA ARG A 60 6.79 -29.45 -8.54
C ARG A 60 7.57 -29.82 -7.28
N PHE A 61 7.46 -29.00 -6.23
CA PHE A 61 8.28 -29.15 -5.03
C PHE A 61 7.51 -29.69 -3.81
N PHE A 62 6.18 -29.53 -3.79
CA PHE A 62 5.31 -29.90 -2.67
C PHE A 62 4.02 -30.60 -3.16
N PRO A 63 4.12 -31.72 -3.90
CA PRO A 63 2.99 -32.34 -4.58
C PRO A 63 1.86 -32.75 -3.61
N GLU A 64 2.19 -33.16 -2.38
CA GLU A 64 1.18 -33.51 -1.36
C GLU A 64 0.31 -32.32 -0.96
N ILE A 65 0.91 -31.14 -0.77
CA ILE A 65 0.19 -29.90 -0.44
C ILE A 65 -0.63 -29.45 -1.65
N ALA A 66 -0.05 -29.52 -2.86
CA ALA A 66 -0.75 -29.16 -4.09
C ALA A 66 -1.99 -30.02 -4.33
N MET A 67 -1.89 -31.34 -4.11
CA MET A 67 -3.03 -32.26 -4.22
C MET A 67 -4.12 -31.96 -3.19
N ARG A 68 -3.77 -31.68 -1.94
CA ARG A 68 -4.74 -31.28 -0.90
C ARG A 68 -5.49 -30.01 -1.29
N ILE A 69 -4.78 -29.00 -1.78
CA ILE A 69 -5.40 -27.74 -2.23
C ILE A 69 -6.30 -27.97 -3.45
N ALA A 70 -5.89 -28.84 -4.38
CA ALA A 70 -6.61 -29.10 -5.62
C ALA A 70 -7.91 -29.91 -5.40
N TYR A 71 -7.90 -30.89 -4.50
CA TYR A 71 -9.00 -31.85 -4.34
C TYR A 71 -9.82 -31.65 -3.06
N GLU A 72 -9.27 -31.04 -2.02
CA GLU A 72 -9.97 -30.77 -0.77
C GLU A 72 -10.26 -29.27 -0.61
N GLN A 73 -11.48 -28.87 -1.00
CA GLN A 73 -11.93 -27.49 -0.82
C GLN A 73 -12.05 -27.16 0.68
N ASN A 74 -11.58 -25.96 1.07
CA ASN A 74 -11.63 -25.40 2.43
C ASN A 74 -10.73 -26.07 3.48
N THR A 75 -9.62 -26.68 3.07
CA THR A 75 -8.55 -27.05 3.99
C THR A 75 -7.86 -25.81 4.58
N LEU A 76 -7.32 -25.95 5.79
CA LEU A 76 -6.47 -24.92 6.40
C LEU A 76 -5.30 -24.57 5.47
N ASP A 77 -4.76 -25.55 4.74
CA ASP A 77 -3.68 -25.36 3.77
C ASP A 77 -4.08 -24.37 2.68
N THR A 78 -5.27 -24.54 2.09
CA THR A 78 -5.80 -23.64 1.06
C THR A 78 -5.95 -22.21 1.58
N ILE A 79 -6.50 -22.06 2.79
CA ILE A 79 -6.71 -20.75 3.42
C ILE A 79 -5.36 -20.08 3.69
N LEU A 80 -4.43 -20.79 4.33
CA LEU A 80 -3.12 -20.26 4.72
C LEU A 80 -2.29 -19.86 3.50
N VAL A 81 -2.23 -20.73 2.48
CA VAL A 81 -1.56 -20.44 1.21
C VAL A 81 -2.15 -19.18 0.60
N ASN A 82 -3.46 -19.11 0.42
CA ASN A 82 -4.09 -17.95 -0.23
C ASN A 82 -3.85 -16.64 0.54
N TYR A 83 -3.97 -16.63 1.86
CA TYR A 83 -3.70 -15.43 2.67
C TYR A 83 -2.23 -15.03 2.65
N LEU A 84 -1.31 -15.98 2.83
CA LEU A 84 0.13 -15.69 2.83
C LEU A 84 0.57 -15.11 1.48
N PHE A 85 0.13 -15.70 0.38
CA PHE A 85 0.43 -15.22 -0.96
C PHE A 85 -0.25 -13.89 -1.27
N GLY A 86 -1.49 -13.68 -0.82
CA GLY A 86 -2.21 -12.42 -0.95
C GLY A 86 -1.47 -11.28 -0.24
N PHE A 87 -1.07 -11.48 1.02
CA PHE A 87 -0.31 -10.49 1.78
C PHE A 87 1.05 -10.21 1.18
N PHE A 88 1.75 -11.25 0.71
CA PHE A 88 3.03 -11.11 0.05
C PHE A 88 2.93 -10.28 -1.24
N ASN A 89 1.95 -10.59 -2.10
CA ASN A 89 1.69 -9.81 -3.31
C ASN A 89 1.37 -8.35 -2.99
N TYR A 90 0.48 -8.13 -2.02
CA TYR A 90 0.07 -6.80 -1.62
C TYR A 90 1.26 -5.97 -1.12
N LEU A 91 2.06 -6.54 -0.22
CA LEU A 91 3.21 -5.87 0.37
C LEU A 91 4.26 -5.52 -0.71
N ILE A 92 4.56 -6.46 -1.60
CA ILE A 92 5.52 -6.26 -2.69
C ILE A 92 5.02 -5.23 -3.69
N TYR A 93 3.79 -5.36 -4.16
CA TYR A 93 3.22 -4.45 -5.15
C TYR A 93 3.25 -3.01 -4.65
N TYR A 94 2.68 -2.72 -3.48
CA TYR A 94 2.66 -1.35 -2.98
C TYR A 94 4.06 -0.81 -2.65
N THR A 95 4.91 -1.62 -2.01
CA THR A 95 6.27 -1.15 -1.64
C THR A 95 7.11 -0.85 -2.89
N ILE A 96 7.12 -1.76 -3.86
CA ILE A 96 7.91 -1.60 -5.08
C ILE A 96 7.32 -0.47 -5.92
N CYS A 97 6.00 -0.44 -6.15
CA CYS A 97 5.41 0.62 -6.96
C CYS A 97 5.61 2.00 -6.32
N GLU A 98 5.28 2.14 -5.04
CA GLU A 98 5.42 3.43 -4.36
C GLU A 98 6.86 3.89 -4.28
N LYS A 99 7.84 2.98 -4.18
CA LYS A 99 9.23 3.41 -4.24
C LYS A 99 9.72 3.69 -5.66
N ALA A 100 9.50 2.77 -6.59
CA ALA A 100 10.01 2.84 -7.97
C ALA A 100 9.37 3.98 -8.75
N PHE A 101 8.07 4.21 -8.57
CA PHE A 101 7.33 5.29 -9.21
C PHE A 101 7.15 6.50 -8.29
N ARG A 102 8.09 6.74 -7.37
CA ARG A 102 8.18 7.97 -6.56
C ARG A 102 6.89 8.36 -5.83
N GLY A 103 6.14 7.39 -5.34
CA GLY A 103 4.89 7.56 -4.59
C GLY A 103 3.62 7.22 -5.38
N HIS A 104 3.77 6.83 -6.64
CA HIS A 104 2.68 6.39 -7.49
C HIS A 104 2.50 4.85 -7.45
N THR A 105 1.25 4.43 -7.61
CA THR A 105 0.80 3.07 -7.91
C THR A 105 -0.04 3.16 -9.19
N LEU A 106 -0.45 2.03 -9.77
CA LEU A 106 -1.25 2.07 -11.00
C LEU A 106 -2.52 2.90 -10.83
N GLY A 107 -3.26 2.68 -9.73
CA GLY A 107 -4.46 3.46 -9.41
C GLY A 107 -4.16 4.94 -9.28
N LYS A 108 -3.09 5.28 -8.56
CA LYS A 108 -2.66 6.68 -8.38
C LYS A 108 -2.23 7.36 -9.68
N LEU A 109 -1.60 6.63 -10.60
CA LEU A 109 -1.25 7.17 -11.93
C LEU A 109 -2.52 7.51 -12.71
N ILE A 110 -3.53 6.64 -12.67
CA ILE A 110 -4.79 6.83 -13.39
C ILE A 110 -5.61 7.98 -12.79
N THR A 111 -5.69 8.09 -11.47
CA THR A 111 -6.44 9.18 -10.81
C THR A 111 -5.68 10.50 -10.71
N GLY A 112 -4.41 10.54 -11.15
CA GLY A 112 -3.57 11.72 -11.07
C GLY A 112 -3.20 12.10 -9.62
N THR A 113 -2.97 11.12 -8.75
CA THR A 113 -2.58 11.34 -7.36
C THR A 113 -1.19 10.77 -7.07
N ARG A 114 -0.56 11.25 -5.99
CA ARG A 114 0.80 10.83 -5.57
C ARG A 114 0.88 10.81 -4.06
N ALA A 115 1.59 9.83 -3.49
CA ALA A 115 1.95 9.88 -2.07
C ALA A 115 3.29 10.60 -1.87
N ILE A 116 3.37 11.44 -0.84
CA ILE A 116 4.57 12.18 -0.40
C ILE A 116 4.69 12.11 1.12
N ARG A 117 5.85 12.45 1.67
CA ARG A 117 6.02 12.61 3.12
C ARG A 117 5.45 13.95 3.59
N GLU A 118 5.21 14.09 4.88
CA GLU A 118 4.82 15.35 5.55
C GLU A 118 5.78 16.51 5.22
N ASP A 119 7.06 16.20 5.11
CA ASP A 119 8.15 17.10 4.75
C ASP A 119 8.20 17.43 3.24
N GLY A 120 7.20 17.04 2.45
CA GLY A 120 7.10 17.34 1.01
C GLY A 120 8.01 16.49 0.11
N HIS A 121 8.93 15.74 0.70
CA HIS A 121 9.85 14.86 -0.02
C HIS A 121 9.20 13.55 -0.50
N GLU A 122 9.90 12.86 -1.39
CA GLU A 122 9.49 11.55 -1.91
C GLU A 122 9.54 10.47 -0.82
N LEU A 123 8.73 9.41 -0.96
CA LEU A 123 8.80 8.28 -0.02
C LEU A 123 10.18 7.61 -0.04
N THR A 124 10.70 7.38 1.16
CA THR A 124 11.81 6.44 1.33
C THR A 124 11.31 5.00 1.17
N PHE A 125 12.23 4.05 0.97
CA PHE A 125 11.84 2.63 0.93
C PHE A 125 11.20 2.19 2.25
N LYS A 126 11.73 2.70 3.38
CA LYS A 126 11.19 2.42 4.72
C LYS A 126 9.75 2.93 4.84
N ASP A 127 9.48 4.15 4.39
CA ASP A 127 8.11 4.71 4.46
C ASP A 127 7.15 3.91 3.59
N ALA A 128 7.53 3.61 2.34
CA ALA A 128 6.71 2.81 1.43
C ALA A 128 6.41 1.40 1.99
N PHE A 129 7.40 0.77 2.61
CA PHE A 129 7.25 -0.55 3.23
C PHE A 129 6.35 -0.51 4.47
N LEU A 130 6.62 0.40 5.41
CA LEU A 130 5.79 0.56 6.62
C LEU A 130 4.35 0.91 6.26
N ARG A 131 4.15 1.75 5.24
CA ARG A 131 2.81 2.15 4.79
C ARG A 131 2.07 0.99 4.14
N SER A 132 2.79 0.12 3.44
CA SER A 132 2.23 -1.12 2.89
C SER A 132 1.89 -2.12 4.00
N LEU A 133 2.71 -2.19 5.05
CA LEU A 133 2.47 -3.03 6.22
C LEU A 133 1.26 -2.54 7.04
N SER A 134 1.12 -1.23 7.24
CA SER A 134 -0.01 -0.63 7.98
C SER A 134 -1.36 -0.90 7.32
N ARG A 135 -1.39 -1.11 5.99
CA ARG A 135 -2.61 -1.49 5.25
C ARG A 135 -3.05 -2.94 5.46
N LEU A 136 -2.17 -3.79 5.97
CA LEU A 136 -2.53 -5.16 6.33
C LEU A 136 -3.29 -5.24 7.66
N VAL A 137 -3.34 -4.14 8.43
CA VAL A 137 -4.09 -4.10 9.68
C VAL A 137 -5.58 -4.32 9.40
N PRO A 138 -6.24 -5.24 10.13
CA PRO A 138 -7.66 -5.46 9.96
C PRO A 138 -8.44 -4.17 10.18
N PHE A 139 -9.47 -3.95 9.36
CA PHE A 139 -10.31 -2.75 9.37
C PHE A 139 -9.62 -1.46 8.92
N GLU A 140 -8.42 -1.51 8.33
CA GLU A 140 -7.76 -0.31 7.80
C GLU A 140 -8.63 0.42 6.77
N VAL A 141 -9.42 -0.30 5.96
CA VAL A 141 -10.37 0.29 5.01
C VAL A 141 -11.38 1.22 5.71
N LEU A 142 -11.74 0.94 6.96
CA LEU A 142 -12.64 1.81 7.74
C LEU A 142 -11.94 3.11 8.15
N SER A 143 -10.62 3.09 8.35
CA SER A 143 -9.84 4.28 8.68
C SER A 143 -9.84 5.31 7.54
N ALA A 144 -10.08 4.88 6.30
CA ALA A 144 -10.22 5.78 5.15
C ALA A 144 -11.49 6.65 5.18
N PHE A 145 -12.41 6.40 6.13
CA PHE A 145 -13.55 7.27 6.39
C PHE A 145 -13.28 8.41 7.38
N GLY A 146 -12.15 8.39 8.08
CA GLY A 146 -11.69 9.50 8.91
C GLY A 146 -10.91 10.55 8.12
N ASP A 147 -10.42 11.57 8.83
CA ASP A 147 -9.64 12.68 8.23
C ASP A 147 -8.37 12.17 7.53
N ARG A 148 -7.72 11.16 8.10
CA ARG A 148 -6.51 10.56 7.56
C ARG A 148 -6.49 9.04 7.79
N PRO A 149 -6.30 8.23 6.73
CA PRO A 149 -6.17 6.79 6.87
C PRO A 149 -5.03 6.41 7.82
N TRP A 150 -5.16 5.31 8.56
CA TRP A 150 -4.15 4.90 9.54
C TRP A 150 -2.77 4.70 8.93
N HIS A 151 -2.71 4.12 7.73
CA HIS A 151 -1.43 3.95 7.05
C HIS A 151 -0.74 5.28 6.76
N ASP A 152 -1.49 6.35 6.47
CA ASP A 152 -0.93 7.68 6.22
C ASP A 152 -0.52 8.37 7.52
N SER A 153 -1.32 8.22 8.57
CA SER A 153 -1.04 8.80 9.90
C SER A 153 0.17 8.16 10.56
N TRP A 154 0.32 6.84 10.49
CA TRP A 154 1.43 6.14 11.14
C TRP A 154 2.76 6.31 10.41
N THR A 155 2.74 6.49 9.08
CA THR A 155 3.96 6.73 8.31
C THR A 155 4.24 8.19 8.01
N LYS A 156 3.44 9.12 8.52
CA LYS A 156 3.62 10.56 8.30
C LYS A 156 3.65 10.92 6.81
N THR A 157 2.71 10.37 6.05
CA THR A 157 2.60 10.55 4.59
C THR A 157 1.24 11.11 4.17
N TYR A 158 1.21 11.84 3.06
CA TYR A 158 -0.01 12.37 2.48
C TYR A 158 -0.17 11.92 1.03
N VAL A 159 -1.44 11.81 0.60
CA VAL A 159 -1.77 11.66 -0.82
C VAL A 159 -2.27 13.02 -1.33
N ILE A 160 -1.55 13.54 -2.31
CA ILE A 160 -1.81 14.81 -2.97
C ILE A 160 -2.22 14.60 -4.41
N LYS A 161 -2.86 15.59 -5.01
CA LYS A 161 -3.06 15.64 -6.46
C LYS A 161 -1.73 15.95 -7.14
N SER A 162 -1.44 15.19 -8.18
CA SER A 162 -0.26 15.37 -9.03
C SER A 162 -0.59 16.11 -10.34
N ARG A 163 -1.87 16.30 -10.64
CA ARG A 163 -2.42 16.99 -11.81
C ARG A 163 -3.62 17.83 -11.41
#